data_AF-A0A9D2PS36-F1
#
_entry.id   AF-A0A9D2PS36-F1
#
_cell.length_a   1.000
_cell.length_b   1.000
_cell.length_c   1.000
_cell.angle_alpha   90.00
_cell.angle_beta   90.00
_cell.angle_gamma   90.00
#
_symmetry.space_group_name_H-M   'P 1'
#
loop_
_entity.id
_entity.type
_entity.pdbx_description
1 polymer ?
#
loop_
_entity_poly.entity_id
_entity_poly.type
_entity_poly.pdbx_seq_one_letter_code
_entity_poly.pdbx_strand_id
1 'polypeptide(L)'
;MMKKKLIGGLLTAAVALSMNVTVFAAGWVQNSTGWWYDYGNGTWPASSWQWIDGNGDGTAECYYFDQYGYCLMNTITPDGYQVDGNGAWVVNGAIQTRSTAGTPVDNSGSQQNQQASNVPAVNLADMEPVAKRGYNKKENVHTSQNALWGDALELWGSGAYAEFYVGGQYNTLSLTAAPQQGFWDEYEYELEIYGDDDSLLDSYLFDYKTSPTDITVDISGQDYIKLYWYSEDEGFLAQQSLYMKNAQVR
;
A
#
# COMPACT_ATOMS: atom_id res chain seq x y z
N MET A 1 -60.00 -22.01 53.22
CA MET A 1 -60.20 -22.70 51.92
C MET A 1 -59.29 -22.07 50.89
N MET A 2 -58.36 -22.85 50.32
CA MET A 2 -57.66 -22.50 49.09
C MET A 2 -58.62 -22.65 47.90
N LYS A 3 -58.52 -21.80 46.87
CA LYS A 3 -58.27 -22.23 45.48
C LYS A 3 -57.99 -21.03 44.56
N LYS A 4 -56.86 -21.18 43.88
CA LYS A 4 -56.15 -20.24 43.00
C LYS A 4 -56.84 -20.12 41.64
N LYS A 5 -56.66 -19.00 40.94
CA LYS A 5 -56.59 -18.97 39.47
C LYS A 5 -55.20 -18.46 39.06
N LEU A 6 -54.60 -19.25 38.17
CA LEU A 6 -53.23 -19.24 37.64
C LEU A 6 -53.22 -18.41 36.33
N ILE A 7 -52.21 -17.55 36.13
CA ILE A 7 -51.04 -17.70 35.21
C ILE A 7 -51.22 -17.06 33.81
N GLY A 8 -50.22 -16.23 33.45
CA GLY A 8 -49.79 -15.89 32.09
C GLY A 8 -49.06 -14.53 32.10
N GLY A 9 -47.80 -14.35 31.73
CA GLY A 9 -46.79 -15.24 31.15
C GLY A 9 -45.41 -14.54 31.05
N LEU A 10 -44.41 -15.34 30.69
CA LEU A 10 -43.03 -15.03 30.26
C LEU A 10 -42.10 -14.21 31.18
N LEU A 11 -41.26 -14.95 31.92
CA LEU A 11 -39.92 -14.52 32.32
C LEU A 11 -38.94 -14.95 31.22
N THR A 12 -38.47 -14.02 30.39
CA THR A 12 -37.36 -14.28 29.48
C THR A 12 -36.07 -14.10 30.27
N ALA A 13 -35.52 -15.20 30.80
CA ALA A 13 -34.17 -15.19 31.35
C ALA A 13 -33.17 -15.25 30.18
N ALA A 14 -32.64 -14.10 29.78
CA ALA A 14 -31.47 -14.05 28.92
C ALA A 14 -30.27 -14.59 29.70
N VAL A 15 -29.83 -15.80 29.40
CA VAL A 15 -28.58 -16.35 29.92
C VAL A 15 -27.44 -15.69 29.14
N ALA A 16 -26.81 -14.69 29.74
CA ALA A 16 -25.54 -14.17 29.24
C ALA A 16 -24.46 -15.20 29.56
N LEU A 17 -24.04 -15.98 28.56
CA LEU A 17 -22.81 -16.76 28.64
C LEU A 17 -21.64 -15.77 28.53
N SER A 18 -21.11 -15.34 29.68
CA SER A 18 -19.85 -14.63 29.74
C SER A 18 -18.71 -15.58 29.37
N MET A 19 -18.34 -15.60 28.09
CA MET A 19 -17.10 -16.24 27.66
C MET A 19 -15.94 -15.35 28.13
N ASN A 20 -15.19 -15.86 29.10
CA ASN A 20 -13.90 -15.29 29.49
C ASN A 20 -12.92 -15.56 28.34
N VAL A 21 -12.76 -14.61 27.41
CA VAL A 21 -11.67 -14.69 26.44
C VAL A 21 -10.42 -14.24 27.18
N THR A 22 -9.51 -15.18 27.43
CA THR A 22 -8.15 -14.83 27.84
C THR A 22 -7.49 -14.17 26.63
N VAL A 23 -7.42 -12.83 26.64
CA VAL A 23 -6.64 -12.08 25.63
C VAL A 23 -5.17 -12.31 25.99
N PHE A 24 -4.47 -13.08 25.17
CA PHE A 24 -3.01 -13.07 25.19
C PHE A 24 -2.54 -11.79 24.49
N ALA A 25 -1.43 -11.21 24.95
CA ALA A 25 -0.81 -10.12 24.20
C ALA A 25 -0.28 -10.69 22.88
N ALA A 26 -0.45 -9.96 21.78
CA ALA A 26 0.19 -10.31 20.52
C ALA A 26 1.72 -10.36 20.71
N GLY A 27 2.40 -11.28 20.03
CA GLY A 27 3.84 -11.41 20.20
C GLY A 27 4.49 -12.54 19.41
N TRP A 28 5.82 -12.49 19.39
CA TRP A 28 6.67 -13.49 18.79
C TRP A 28 6.73 -14.77 19.64
N VAL A 29 6.58 -15.92 18.97
CA VAL A 29 6.68 -17.24 19.58
C VAL A 29 7.68 -18.08 18.80
N GLN A 30 8.42 -18.95 19.50
CA GLN A 30 9.45 -19.81 18.91
C GLN A 30 9.25 -21.27 19.31
N ASN A 31 9.50 -22.19 18.38
CA ASN A 31 9.62 -23.62 18.63
C ASN A 31 10.83 -24.21 17.87
N SER A 32 10.92 -25.54 17.81
CA SER A 32 12.02 -26.24 17.12
C SER A 32 12.06 -26.05 15.60
N THR A 33 10.94 -25.62 15.01
CA THR A 33 10.80 -25.41 13.56
C THR A 33 11.16 -23.98 13.18
N GLY A 34 10.75 -22.99 13.98
CA GLY A 34 11.04 -21.59 13.68
C GLY A 34 10.27 -20.61 14.57
N TRP A 35 10.26 -19.35 14.13
CA TRP A 35 9.52 -18.26 14.75
C TRP A 35 8.19 -18.04 14.05
N TRP A 36 7.14 -17.67 14.78
CA TRP A 36 5.88 -17.17 14.23
C TRP A 36 5.34 -16.02 15.10
N TYR A 37 4.35 -15.30 14.59
CA TYR A 37 3.70 -14.22 15.33
C TYR A 37 2.28 -14.62 15.71
N ASP A 38 1.95 -14.62 17.00
CA ASP A 38 0.58 -14.80 17.49
C ASP A 38 -0.07 -13.43 17.65
N TYR A 39 -1.22 -13.20 17.03
CA TYR A 39 -1.99 -11.95 17.19
C TYR A 39 -2.65 -11.82 18.58
N GLY A 40 -2.42 -12.77 19.50
CA GLY A 40 -2.95 -12.76 20.86
C GLY A 40 -4.37 -13.34 20.99
N ASN A 41 -4.94 -13.75 19.86
CA ASN A 41 -6.23 -14.42 19.74
C ASN A 41 -6.09 -15.89 19.27
N GLY A 42 -4.86 -16.42 19.23
CA GLY A 42 -4.58 -17.78 18.75
C GLY A 42 -4.59 -17.91 17.23
N THR A 43 -4.54 -16.79 16.50
CA THR A 43 -4.34 -16.75 15.04
C THR A 43 -2.97 -16.17 14.71
N TRP A 44 -2.44 -16.53 13.55
CA TRP A 44 -1.11 -16.14 13.10
C TRP A 44 -1.11 -15.90 11.59
N PRO A 45 -0.20 -15.06 11.06
CA PRO A 45 -0.06 -14.85 9.63
C PRO A 45 0.52 -16.09 8.94
N ALA A 46 0.12 -16.31 7.69
CA ALA A 46 0.67 -17.35 6.82
C ALA A 46 0.64 -16.89 5.36
N SER A 47 1.59 -17.36 4.56
CA SER A 47 1.78 -17.03 3.13
C SER A 47 1.71 -15.54 2.81
N SER A 48 2.22 -14.68 3.70
CA SER A 48 2.06 -13.23 3.56
C SER A 48 3.15 -12.44 4.27
N TRP A 49 3.34 -11.21 3.82
CA TRP A 49 4.12 -10.19 4.50
C TRP A 49 3.32 -9.57 5.63
N GLN A 50 3.95 -9.35 6.78
CA GLN A 50 3.37 -8.59 7.89
C GLN A 50 4.38 -7.62 8.45
N TRP A 51 3.88 -6.43 8.74
CA TRP A 51 4.61 -5.44 9.48
C TRP A 51 4.31 -5.59 10.97
N ILE A 52 5.35 -5.86 11.74
CA ILE A 52 5.24 -6.20 13.16
C ILE A 52 6.17 -5.30 13.96
N ASP A 53 5.60 -4.48 14.82
CA ASP A 53 6.32 -3.77 15.89
C ASP A 53 6.45 -4.73 17.08
N GLY A 54 7.41 -5.64 16.96
CA GLY A 54 7.59 -6.75 17.90
C GLY A 54 8.23 -6.32 19.22
N ASN A 55 8.87 -5.16 19.24
CA ASN A 55 9.54 -4.59 20.42
C ASN A 55 8.73 -3.47 21.09
N GLY A 56 7.64 -3.01 20.47
CA GLY A 56 6.75 -1.97 20.97
C GLY A 56 7.39 -0.58 20.95
N ASP A 57 8.36 -0.34 20.07
CA ASP A 57 9.08 0.94 19.99
C ASP A 57 8.41 1.98 19.08
N GLY A 58 7.29 1.61 18.46
CA GLY A 58 6.57 2.45 17.50
C GLY A 58 7.02 2.25 16.06
N THR A 59 7.96 1.33 15.81
CA THR A 59 8.49 1.00 14.50
C THR A 59 8.27 -0.49 14.22
N ALA A 60 7.57 -0.80 13.13
CA ALA A 60 7.40 -2.16 12.66
C ALA A 60 8.40 -2.47 11.57
N GLU A 61 9.03 -3.64 11.61
CA GLU A 61 9.72 -4.22 10.45
C GLU A 61 8.79 -5.14 9.67
N CYS A 62 9.11 -5.40 8.40
CA CYS A 62 8.35 -6.30 7.53
C CYS A 62 8.92 -7.72 7.53
N TYR A 63 8.08 -8.72 7.75
CA TYR A 63 8.45 -10.13 7.86
C TYR A 63 7.57 -10.98 6.95
N TYR A 64 8.14 -11.97 6.25
CA TYR A 64 7.37 -12.91 5.44
C TYR A 64 7.14 -14.22 6.19
N PHE A 65 5.89 -14.68 6.20
CA PHE A 65 5.48 -15.94 6.81
C PHE A 65 5.17 -16.98 5.74
N ASP A 66 5.70 -18.19 5.90
CA ASP A 66 5.44 -19.30 5.01
C ASP A 66 4.00 -19.83 5.12
N GLN A 67 3.66 -20.85 4.33
CA GLN A 67 2.32 -21.46 4.33
C GLN A 67 1.88 -22.10 5.65
N TYR A 68 2.83 -22.38 6.55
CA TYR A 68 2.57 -22.93 7.88
C TYR A 68 2.59 -21.85 8.97
N GLY A 69 2.93 -20.62 8.60
CA GLY A 69 2.99 -19.46 9.49
C GLY A 69 4.34 -19.22 10.13
N TYR A 70 5.42 -19.84 9.62
CA TYR A 70 6.76 -19.58 10.12
C TYR A 70 7.43 -18.42 9.38
N CYS A 71 8.02 -17.51 10.14
CA CYS A 71 8.81 -16.39 9.62
C CYS A 71 10.06 -16.92 8.90
N LEU A 72 10.23 -16.48 7.66
CA LEU A 72 11.43 -16.78 6.88
C LEU A 72 12.61 -15.96 7.38
N MET A 73 13.76 -16.60 7.54
CA MET A 73 14.98 -15.97 8.05
C MET A 73 16.18 -16.31 7.17
N ASN A 74 17.02 -15.30 6.90
CA ASN A 74 18.27 -15.42 6.14
C ASN A 74 18.10 -16.15 4.79
N THR A 75 17.06 -15.79 4.05
CA THR A 75 16.67 -16.46 2.80
C THR A 75 16.08 -15.47 1.81
N ILE A 76 15.79 -15.98 0.63
CA ILE A 76 14.95 -15.31 -0.36
C ILE A 76 13.53 -15.86 -0.19
N THR A 77 12.54 -14.97 -0.12
CA THR A 77 11.12 -15.31 -0.04
C THR A 77 10.61 -15.86 -1.38
N PRO A 78 9.47 -16.58 -1.44
CA PRO A 78 8.96 -17.17 -2.68
C PRO A 78 8.69 -16.15 -3.80
N ASP A 79 8.40 -14.90 -3.44
CA ASP A 79 8.18 -13.76 -4.33
C ASP A 79 9.47 -12.98 -4.66
N GLY A 80 10.64 -13.43 -4.19
CA GLY A 80 11.95 -12.97 -4.64
C GLY A 80 12.62 -11.89 -3.79
N TYR A 81 12.06 -11.51 -2.65
CA TYR A 81 12.67 -10.53 -1.74
C TYR A 81 13.64 -11.19 -0.77
N GLN A 82 14.63 -10.41 -0.32
CA GLN A 82 15.62 -10.89 0.64
C GLN A 82 15.20 -10.53 2.06
N VAL A 83 15.28 -11.48 2.98
CA VAL A 83 15.14 -11.25 4.43
C VAL A 83 16.48 -11.49 5.13
N ASP A 84 16.76 -10.69 6.16
CA ASP A 84 18.01 -10.77 6.92
C ASP A 84 18.00 -11.93 7.94
N GLY A 85 19.05 -12.00 8.77
CA GLY A 85 19.19 -13.01 9.83
C GLY A 85 18.11 -12.98 10.90
N ASN A 86 17.39 -11.86 11.04
CA ASN A 86 16.27 -11.68 11.96
C ASN A 86 14.92 -11.87 11.26
N GLY A 87 14.91 -12.14 9.95
CA GLY A 87 13.72 -12.31 9.12
C GLY A 87 13.12 -11.00 8.60
N ALA A 88 13.77 -9.86 8.88
CA ALA A 88 13.30 -8.57 8.42
C ALA A 88 13.62 -8.38 6.94
N TRP A 89 12.67 -7.85 6.18
CA TRP A 89 12.84 -7.51 4.78
C TRP A 89 13.98 -6.51 4.61
N VAL A 90 14.90 -6.81 3.69
CA VAL A 90 16.00 -5.93 3.34
C VAL A 90 15.99 -5.56 1.86
N VAL A 91 16.28 -4.29 1.60
CA VAL A 91 16.55 -3.77 0.26
C VAL A 91 17.92 -3.10 0.29
N ASN A 92 18.83 -3.53 -0.58
CA ASN A 92 20.21 -3.04 -0.62
C ASN A 92 20.94 -3.09 0.74
N GLY A 93 20.60 -4.07 1.59
CA GLY A 93 21.18 -4.25 2.92
C GLY A 93 20.58 -3.38 4.04
N ALA A 94 19.56 -2.56 3.75
CA ALA A 94 18.82 -1.80 4.74
C ALA A 94 17.50 -2.48 5.11
N ILE A 95 17.23 -2.61 6.41
CA ILE A 95 15.97 -3.14 6.94
C ILE A 95 14.83 -2.17 6.60
N GLN A 96 13.72 -2.70 6.11
CA GLN A 96 12.51 -1.92 5.82
C GLN A 96 11.67 -1.79 7.10
N THR A 97 11.33 -0.56 7.46
CA THR A 97 10.65 -0.18 8.71
C THR A 97 9.49 0.77 8.43
N ARG A 98 8.38 0.70 9.17
CA ARG A 98 7.27 1.67 9.13
C ARG A 98 6.85 2.12 10.54
N SER A 99 6.31 3.32 10.69
CA SER A 99 5.79 3.79 11.99
C SER A 99 4.42 3.15 12.29
N THR A 100 4.19 2.67 13.52
CA THR A 100 2.92 2.03 13.93
C THR A 100 1.96 2.97 14.65
N ALA A 101 2.32 4.24 14.82
CA ALA A 101 1.50 5.21 15.54
C ALA A 101 0.34 5.78 14.70
N GLY A 102 -0.83 5.16 14.82
CA GLY A 102 -2.11 5.85 14.62
C GLY A 102 -2.27 6.96 15.67
N THR A 103 -2.66 8.16 15.23
CA THR A 103 -2.74 9.40 16.01
C THR A 103 -3.41 9.27 17.38
N PRO A 104 -2.81 9.91 18.40
CA PRO A 104 -3.59 10.77 19.28
C PRO A 104 -3.18 12.24 19.08
N VAL A 105 -4.15 13.06 18.71
CA VAL A 105 -4.07 14.51 18.86
C VAL A 105 -3.99 14.82 20.36
N ASP A 106 -2.82 15.20 20.87
CA ASP A 106 -2.75 15.96 22.12
C ASP A 106 -2.05 17.30 21.88
N ASN A 107 -2.84 18.33 22.13
CA ASN A 107 -2.52 19.73 21.90
C ASN A 107 -1.93 20.26 23.20
N SER A 108 -0.64 20.01 23.42
CA SER A 108 0.11 20.65 24.50
C SER A 108 1.50 21.00 24.00
N GLY A 109 1.70 22.30 23.78
CA GLY A 109 2.88 22.87 23.18
C GLY A 109 4.16 22.49 23.90
N SER A 110 5.05 21.86 23.15
CA SER A 110 6.46 22.22 23.20
C SER A 110 6.88 22.53 21.77
N GLN A 111 7.39 23.74 21.59
CA GLN A 111 7.89 24.21 20.31
C GLN A 111 9.06 23.32 19.88
N GLN A 112 8.84 22.47 18.90
CA GLN A 112 9.91 22.01 18.04
C GLN A 112 9.64 22.57 16.64
N ASN A 113 10.49 23.53 16.31
CA ASN A 113 10.84 24.03 14.99
C ASN A 113 10.17 23.27 13.84
N GLN A 114 9.34 23.96 13.07
CA GLN A 114 9.08 23.61 11.67
C GLN A 114 10.42 23.75 10.92
N GLN A 115 11.25 22.73 11.05
CA GLN A 115 12.28 22.48 10.07
C GLN A 115 11.54 21.79 8.94
N ALA A 116 11.23 22.52 7.87
CA ALA A 116 10.82 21.90 6.61
C ALA A 116 11.78 20.74 6.38
N SER A 117 11.25 19.51 6.39
CA SER A 117 12.00 18.30 6.10
C SER A 117 12.68 18.57 4.76
N ASN A 118 13.98 18.80 4.76
CA ASN A 118 14.72 19.12 3.54
C ASN A 118 15.01 17.82 2.79
N VAL A 119 13.98 16.99 2.62
CA VAL A 119 14.02 15.70 1.94
C VAL A 119 14.19 16.02 0.46
N PRO A 120 15.30 15.61 -0.16
CA PRO A 120 15.51 15.88 -1.58
C PRO A 120 14.41 15.22 -2.41
N ALA A 121 13.94 15.92 -3.45
CA ALA A 121 13.03 15.31 -4.39
C ALA A 121 13.67 14.08 -5.05
N VAL A 122 12.91 13.00 -5.17
CA VAL A 122 13.36 11.74 -5.79
C VAL A 122 12.51 11.46 -7.01
N ASN A 123 13.16 11.17 -8.14
CA ASN A 123 12.48 10.77 -9.36
C ASN A 123 12.03 9.31 -9.24
N LEU A 124 10.77 9.03 -9.55
CA LEU A 124 10.24 7.66 -9.55
C LEU A 124 10.98 6.75 -10.54
N ALA A 125 11.58 7.33 -11.60
CA ALA A 125 12.43 6.58 -12.52
C ALA A 125 13.74 6.08 -11.89
N ASP A 126 14.19 6.67 -10.78
CA ASP A 126 15.36 6.23 -10.03
C ASP A 126 14.97 5.22 -8.92
N MET A 127 13.68 5.07 -8.66
CA MET A 127 13.12 4.10 -7.73
C MET A 127 12.79 2.79 -8.46
N GLU A 128 12.85 1.68 -7.72
CA GLU A 128 12.33 0.40 -8.20
C GLU A 128 10.94 0.18 -7.57
N PRO A 129 9.88 -0.06 -8.37
CA PRO A 129 8.56 -0.37 -7.82
C PRO A 129 8.60 -1.63 -6.96
N VAL A 130 7.95 -1.59 -5.80
CA VAL A 130 7.74 -2.75 -4.91
C VAL A 130 6.70 -3.71 -5.49
N ALA A 131 5.82 -3.24 -6.37
CA ALA A 131 4.92 -4.08 -7.12
C ALA A 131 4.61 -3.43 -8.47
N LYS A 132 4.46 -4.23 -9.53
CA LYS A 132 4.18 -3.70 -10.86
C LYS A 132 3.51 -4.68 -11.81
N ARG A 133 2.69 -4.15 -12.71
CA ARG A 133 2.13 -4.83 -13.89
C ARG A 133 2.07 -3.85 -15.04
N GLY A 134 2.61 -4.20 -16.21
CA GLY A 134 2.59 -3.31 -17.37
C GLY A 134 3.43 -2.02 -17.21
N TYR A 135 4.30 -1.96 -16.20
CA TYR A 135 5.22 -0.84 -15.97
C TYR A 135 6.50 -0.99 -16.78
N ASN A 136 6.87 0.03 -17.55
CA ASN A 136 8.15 0.09 -18.27
C ASN A 136 8.80 1.47 -18.14
N LYS A 137 10.12 1.53 -18.34
CA LYS A 137 10.85 2.77 -18.65
C LYS A 137 11.04 2.82 -20.16
N LYS A 138 10.71 3.95 -20.78
CA LYS A 138 10.71 4.14 -22.23
C LYS A 138 11.48 5.40 -22.57
N GLU A 139 12.10 5.37 -23.73
CA GLU A 139 12.76 6.53 -24.31
C GLU A 139 12.13 6.87 -25.65
N ASN A 140 12.23 8.14 -26.04
CA ASN A 140 11.81 8.64 -27.36
C ASN A 140 10.34 8.30 -27.72
N VAL A 141 9.44 8.46 -26.76
CA VAL A 141 8.00 8.20 -26.95
C VAL A 141 7.28 9.43 -27.47
N HIS A 142 6.22 9.22 -28.23
CA HIS A 142 5.31 10.28 -28.67
C HIS A 142 3.98 10.17 -27.93
N THR A 143 3.43 11.31 -27.50
CA THR A 143 2.11 11.36 -26.87
C THR A 143 0.99 11.47 -27.91
N SER A 144 -0.27 11.35 -27.47
CA SER A 144 -1.47 11.54 -28.30
C SER A 144 -1.48 12.88 -29.05
N GLN A 145 -0.94 13.93 -28.41
CA GLN A 145 -0.78 15.27 -28.99
C GLN A 145 0.60 15.48 -29.65
N ASN A 146 1.29 14.39 -30.00
CA ASN A 146 2.55 14.38 -30.74
C ASN A 146 3.73 15.07 -30.05
N ALA A 147 3.69 15.21 -28.72
CA ALA A 147 4.85 15.67 -27.96
C ALA A 147 5.88 14.54 -27.88
N LEU A 148 7.15 14.83 -28.20
CA LEU A 148 8.26 13.88 -28.07
C LEU A 148 8.86 13.97 -26.67
N TRP A 149 8.88 12.86 -25.95
CA TRP A 149 9.51 12.74 -24.63
C TRP A 149 10.73 11.84 -24.70
N GLY A 150 11.86 12.37 -24.22
CA GLY A 150 13.15 11.67 -24.21
C GLY A 150 13.15 10.49 -23.25
N ASP A 151 12.58 10.68 -22.05
CA ASP A 151 12.44 9.67 -21.00
C ASP A 151 11.01 9.69 -20.45
N ALA A 152 10.41 8.51 -20.26
CA ALA A 152 9.08 8.35 -19.71
C ALA A 152 8.93 7.02 -18.95
N LEU A 153 8.10 7.05 -17.90
CA LEU A 153 7.49 5.87 -17.33
C LEU A 153 6.24 5.52 -18.16
N GLU A 154 5.99 4.23 -18.36
CA GLU A 154 4.83 3.71 -19.08
C GLU A 154 4.02 2.81 -18.16
N LEU A 155 2.69 3.00 -18.15
CA LEU A 155 1.72 2.00 -17.68
C LEU A 155 0.93 1.52 -18.90
N TRP A 156 1.14 0.26 -19.30
CA TRP A 156 0.61 -0.32 -20.53
C TRP A 156 -0.57 -1.26 -20.28
N GLY A 157 -1.74 -0.89 -20.81
CA GLY A 157 -2.96 -1.69 -20.77
C GLY A 157 -3.77 -1.53 -19.50
N SER A 158 -5.05 -1.93 -19.56
CA SER A 158 -5.98 -1.78 -18.43
C SER A 158 -5.55 -2.59 -17.20
N GLY A 159 -5.63 -1.92 -16.05
CA GLY A 159 -5.15 -2.30 -14.73
C GLY A 159 -3.62 -2.41 -14.60
N ALA A 160 -2.85 -1.80 -15.50
CA ALA A 160 -1.42 -1.64 -15.29
C ALA A 160 -1.15 -0.81 -14.04
N TYR A 161 -0.09 -1.12 -13.31
CA TYR A 161 0.27 -0.38 -12.10
C TYR A 161 1.75 -0.41 -11.78
N ALA A 162 2.18 0.57 -10.99
CA ALA A 162 3.45 0.60 -10.30
C ALA A 162 3.26 1.17 -8.90
N GLU A 163 3.70 0.41 -7.90
CA GLU A 163 3.66 0.79 -6.48
C GLU A 163 5.08 1.06 -5.99
N PHE A 164 5.27 2.15 -5.25
CA PHE A 164 6.55 2.62 -4.78
C PHE A 164 6.51 2.81 -3.27
N TYR A 165 7.55 2.34 -2.59
CA TYR A 165 7.80 2.70 -1.20
C TYR A 165 8.40 4.10 -1.15
N VAL A 166 7.69 5.02 -0.51
CA VAL A 166 8.08 6.42 -0.31
C VAL A 166 8.41 6.72 1.16
N GLY A 167 8.01 5.84 2.09
CA GLY A 167 8.45 5.82 3.49
C GLY A 167 7.98 7.00 4.34
N GLY A 168 6.82 7.58 4.04
CA GLY A 168 6.16 8.59 4.87
C GLY A 168 6.86 9.95 4.93
N GLN A 169 8.00 10.09 4.25
CA GLN A 169 8.87 11.27 4.33
C GLN A 169 8.58 12.33 3.26
N TYR A 170 7.73 12.01 2.28
CA TYR A 170 7.34 12.90 1.20
C TYR A 170 5.88 13.34 1.36
N ASN A 171 5.59 14.55 0.92
CA ASN A 171 4.27 15.16 1.03
C ASN A 171 3.59 15.31 -0.32
N THR A 172 4.34 15.28 -1.42
CA THR A 172 3.77 15.52 -2.75
C THR A 172 4.35 14.59 -3.79
N LEU A 173 3.47 13.95 -4.56
CA LEU A 173 3.78 13.37 -5.87
C LEU A 173 3.51 14.44 -6.94
N SER A 174 4.44 14.62 -7.88
CA SER A 174 4.24 15.47 -9.05
C SER A 174 4.70 14.76 -10.31
N LEU A 175 3.92 14.83 -11.40
CA LEU A 175 4.26 14.23 -12.68
C LEU A 175 3.56 14.96 -13.83
N THR A 176 4.07 14.81 -15.06
CA THR A 176 3.32 15.17 -16.28
C THR A 176 2.89 13.88 -16.97
N ALA A 177 1.58 13.67 -17.14
CA ALA A 177 1.01 12.48 -17.76
C ALA A 177 0.39 12.80 -19.13
N ALA A 178 0.48 11.85 -20.07
CA ALA A 178 -0.16 11.95 -21.37
C ALA A 178 -0.43 10.55 -21.95
N PRO A 179 -1.55 10.36 -22.68
CA PRO A 179 -1.79 9.12 -23.40
C PRO A 179 -0.77 8.93 -24.54
N GLN A 180 -0.54 7.67 -24.95
CA GLN A 180 0.35 7.36 -26.07
C GLN A 180 -0.11 7.93 -27.41
N GLN A 181 0.83 8.10 -28.35
CA GLN A 181 0.49 8.36 -29.74
C GLN A 181 -0.38 7.22 -30.29
N GLY A 182 -1.41 7.56 -31.06
CA GLY A 182 -2.34 6.57 -31.60
C GLY A 182 -3.34 6.03 -30.58
N PHE A 183 -3.54 6.75 -29.45
CA PHE A 183 -4.62 6.45 -28.53
C PHE A 183 -5.96 6.42 -29.29
N TRP A 184 -6.69 5.32 -29.12
CA TRP A 184 -7.94 5.01 -29.80
C TRP A 184 -9.05 5.89 -29.21
N ASP A 185 -9.86 6.46 -30.09
CA ASP A 185 -10.80 7.54 -29.76
C ASP A 185 -12.07 7.07 -29.06
N GLU A 186 -12.31 5.77 -29.04
CA GLU A 186 -13.44 5.11 -28.38
C GLU A 186 -13.18 4.74 -26.92
N TYR A 187 -11.93 4.85 -26.43
CA TYR A 187 -11.60 4.49 -25.06
C TYR A 187 -11.34 5.70 -24.19
N GLU A 188 -11.73 5.54 -22.93
CA GLU A 188 -11.39 6.43 -21.84
C GLU A 188 -10.72 5.61 -20.74
N TYR A 189 -9.63 6.14 -20.19
CA TYR A 189 -8.89 5.51 -19.12
C TYR A 189 -8.69 6.49 -17.98
N GLU A 190 -8.61 5.96 -16.77
CA GLU A 190 -8.37 6.73 -15.57
C GLU A 190 -7.05 6.31 -14.92
N LEU A 191 -6.24 7.31 -14.58
CA LEU A 191 -5.11 7.16 -13.67
C LEU A 191 -5.62 7.41 -12.26
N GLU A 192 -5.60 6.37 -11.43
CA GLU A 192 -5.85 6.47 -9.99
C GLU A 192 -4.52 6.45 -9.24
N ILE A 193 -4.44 7.28 -8.20
CA ILE A 193 -3.30 7.34 -7.31
C ILE A 193 -3.79 6.91 -5.93
N TYR A 194 -3.25 5.79 -5.47
CA TYR A 194 -3.55 5.21 -4.17
C TYR A 194 -2.41 5.45 -3.19
N GLY A 195 -2.76 5.63 -1.92
CA GLY A 195 -1.85 5.60 -0.78
C GLY A 195 -1.85 4.23 -0.09
N ASP A 196 -1.50 4.24 1.19
CA ASP A 196 -1.53 3.06 2.06
C ASP A 196 -2.93 2.45 2.16
N ASP A 197 -2.99 1.14 2.40
CA ASP A 197 -4.24 0.35 2.53
C ASP A 197 -5.21 0.51 1.36
N ASP A 198 -4.68 0.69 0.14
CA ASP A 198 -5.47 0.93 -1.08
C ASP A 198 -6.42 2.14 -0.98
N SER A 199 -6.04 3.17 -0.19
CA SER A 199 -6.82 4.41 -0.09
C SER A 199 -6.66 5.27 -1.33
N LEU A 200 -7.76 5.62 -2.00
CA LEU A 200 -7.72 6.50 -3.17
C LEU A 200 -7.40 7.94 -2.73
N LEU A 201 -6.31 8.50 -3.26
CA LEU A 201 -5.89 9.88 -2.99
C LEU A 201 -6.40 10.83 -4.06
N ASP A 202 -6.31 10.45 -5.33
CA ASP A 202 -6.76 11.27 -6.46
C ASP A 202 -6.97 10.42 -7.73
N SER A 203 -7.69 10.96 -8.71
CA SER A 203 -7.90 10.31 -10.01
C SER A 203 -8.01 11.29 -11.18
N TYR A 204 -7.59 10.84 -12.36
CA TYR A 204 -7.44 11.66 -13.55
C TYR A 204 -7.87 10.92 -14.81
N LEU A 205 -8.80 11.51 -15.56
CA LEU A 205 -9.37 10.94 -16.77
C LEU A 205 -8.57 11.33 -18.03
N PHE A 206 -8.36 10.37 -18.92
CA PHE A 206 -7.55 10.51 -20.12
C PHE A 206 -8.24 9.87 -21.33
N ASP A 207 -8.30 10.63 -22.41
CA ASP A 207 -8.76 10.17 -23.73
C ASP A 207 -7.71 10.54 -24.81
N TYR A 208 -8.02 10.24 -26.08
CA TYR A 208 -7.14 10.57 -27.21
C TYR A 208 -6.88 12.07 -27.42
N LYS A 209 -7.73 12.96 -26.88
CA LYS A 209 -7.60 14.42 -26.96
C LYS A 209 -6.86 15.01 -25.77
N THR A 210 -6.70 14.26 -24.68
CA THR A 210 -6.00 14.75 -23.50
C THR A 210 -4.58 15.16 -23.86
N SER A 211 -4.30 16.46 -23.67
CA SER A 211 -2.96 17.02 -23.79
C SER A 211 -2.11 16.61 -22.59
N PRO A 212 -0.77 16.71 -22.66
CA PRO A 212 0.08 16.58 -21.49
C PRO A 212 -0.45 17.39 -20.30
N THR A 213 -0.75 16.69 -19.21
CA THR A 213 -1.36 17.23 -18.00
C THR A 213 -0.38 17.13 -16.85
N ASP A 214 -0.15 18.25 -16.16
CA ASP A 214 0.60 18.25 -14.91
C ASP A 214 -0.32 17.84 -13.75
N ILE A 215 0.14 16.87 -12.96
CA ILE A 215 -0.57 16.26 -11.84
C ILE A 215 0.22 16.54 -10.56
N THR A 216 -0.48 16.85 -9.48
CA THR A 216 0.10 17.07 -8.15
C THR A 216 -0.84 16.50 -7.10
N VAL A 217 -0.38 15.50 -6.36
CA VAL A 217 -1.17 14.79 -5.34
C VAL A 217 -0.51 14.92 -3.98
N ASP A 218 -1.31 15.18 -2.96
CA ASP A 218 -0.89 15.13 -1.56
C ASP A 218 -0.72 13.66 -1.13
N ILE A 219 0.51 13.29 -0.80
CA ILE A 219 0.89 11.95 -0.35
C ILE A 219 1.43 11.99 1.08
N SER A 220 1.11 13.05 1.83
CA SER A 220 1.60 13.25 3.20
C SER A 220 1.27 12.06 4.08
N GLY A 221 2.30 11.52 4.74
CA GLY A 221 2.17 10.40 5.66
C GLY A 221 1.93 9.05 4.99
N GLN A 222 1.98 8.95 3.66
CA GLN A 222 1.90 7.67 2.95
C GLN A 222 3.26 6.98 2.94
N ASP A 223 3.33 5.72 3.35
CA ASP A 223 4.50 4.87 3.19
C ASP A 223 4.62 4.32 1.78
N TYR A 224 3.49 4.07 1.12
CA TYR A 224 3.38 3.59 -0.24
C TYR A 224 2.51 4.50 -1.10
N ILE A 225 2.88 4.59 -2.37
CA ILE A 225 2.02 5.16 -3.41
C ILE A 225 1.90 4.19 -4.56
N LYS A 226 0.70 4.05 -5.11
CA LYS A 226 0.44 3.21 -6.29
C LYS A 226 -0.23 4.01 -7.39
N LEU A 227 0.39 4.01 -8.56
CA LEU A 227 -0.16 4.57 -9.78
C LEU A 227 -0.86 3.42 -10.51
N TYR A 228 -2.18 3.49 -10.63
CA TYR A 228 -3.02 2.46 -11.22
C TYR A 228 -3.73 3.02 -12.46
N TRP A 229 -3.59 2.33 -13.59
CA TRP A 229 -4.08 2.77 -14.89
C TRP A 229 -5.12 1.79 -15.39
N TYR A 230 -6.38 2.22 -15.52
CA TYR A 230 -7.47 1.32 -15.89
C TYR A 230 -8.52 1.98 -16.77
N SER A 231 -9.37 1.15 -17.36
CA SER A 231 -10.56 1.56 -18.12
C SER A 231 -11.72 0.67 -17.68
N GLU A 232 -12.91 1.25 -17.53
CA GLU A 232 -14.16 0.53 -17.26
C GLU A 232 -14.70 -0.20 -18.50
N ASP A 233 -14.20 0.14 -19.69
CA ASP A 233 -14.63 -0.51 -20.93
C ASP A 233 -14.07 -1.95 -20.98
N GLU A 234 -14.95 -2.95 -20.83
CA GLU A 234 -14.63 -4.39 -20.79
C GLU A 234 -14.13 -5.00 -22.12
N GLY A 235 -13.57 -4.18 -23.02
CA GLY A 235 -12.91 -4.64 -24.22
C GLY A 235 -11.59 -5.35 -23.86
N PHE A 236 -11.61 -6.68 -23.74
CA PHE A 236 -10.46 -7.57 -23.49
C PHE A 236 -9.19 -7.34 -24.36
N LEU A 237 -9.23 -6.44 -25.35
CA LEU A 237 -8.16 -6.18 -26.32
C LEU A 237 -7.64 -4.73 -26.29
N ALA A 238 -8.21 -3.82 -25.50
CA ALA A 238 -7.72 -2.45 -25.44
C ALA A 238 -6.44 -2.37 -24.60
N GLN A 239 -5.31 -2.10 -25.26
CA GLN A 239 -4.00 -1.99 -24.63
C GLN A 239 -3.44 -0.59 -24.86
N GLN A 240 -3.96 0.36 -24.08
CA GLN A 240 -3.56 1.76 -24.17
C GLN A 240 -2.51 2.09 -23.12
N SER A 241 -1.45 2.79 -23.53
CA SER A 241 -0.43 3.28 -22.59
C SER A 241 -0.73 4.68 -22.09
N LEU A 242 -0.46 4.88 -20.81
CA LEU A 242 -0.16 6.18 -20.23
C LEU A 242 1.36 6.37 -20.17
N TYR A 243 1.84 7.51 -20.66
CA TYR A 243 3.22 7.95 -20.45
C TYR A 243 3.25 9.00 -19.34
N MET A 244 4.28 8.93 -18.49
CA MET A 244 4.51 9.89 -17.42
C MET A 244 5.97 10.33 -17.43
N LYS A 245 6.23 11.63 -17.30
CA LYS A 245 7.58 12.18 -17.15
C LYS A 245 7.65 13.13 -15.96
N ASN A 246 8.87 13.49 -15.57
CA ASN A 246 9.11 14.35 -14.40
C ASN A 246 8.41 13.84 -13.13
N ALA A 247 8.19 12.53 -13.05
CA ALA A 247 7.50 11.91 -11.93
C ALA A 247 8.43 11.91 -10.73
N GLN A 248 8.08 12.68 -9.70
CA GLN A 248 8.92 12.84 -8.51
C GLN A 248 8.09 12.95 -7.23
N VAL A 249 8.66 12.49 -6.13
CA VAL A 249 8.16 12.74 -4.77
C VAL A 249 9.01 13.81 -4.07
N ARG A 250 8.38 14.66 -3.28
CA ARG A 250 9.02 15.74 -2.50
C ARG A 250 8.34 15.98 -1.16
#